data_AF-A0A2E6KJP2-F1
#
_entry.id   AF-A0A2E6KJP2-F1
#
_cell.length_a   1.000
_cell.length_b   1.000
_cell.length_c   1.000
_cell.angle_alpha   90.00
_cell.angle_beta   90.00
_cell.angle_gamma   90.00
#
_symmetry.space_group_name_H-M   'P 1'
#
loop_
_entity.id
_entity.type
_entity.pdbx_description
1 polymer ?
#
loop_
_entity_poly.entity_id
_entity_poly.type
_entity_poly.pdbx_seq_one_letter_code
_entity_poly.pdbx_strand_id
1 'polypeptide(L)'
;MDEINNKNEGLEEETKSLENSQDFLESTKKEDINITSLTDFLSSEAPISEDADMQMQLDYAEEKIEKFYKDQNRKKAIHNKMQNADVEAMPLHKKDGDVRPATLRIILNNSKIGKDLLAGHKNAKVSLTIDNQIFSVRLHRKSQTIGINHQMTYGEAIFRVAKELRRAWLSTSGDVLYPLAYKPDDAVLMHRILEADCRVAAIWVAWELKLKGFDSAWDYVLHGNEAFMAKAFARKAREDFRNVDNGLAAHAAFDAFFESAMIKRIDHKVIQQMLADDKGYVFGQEQFEMTITPALVDFIAEMPGEKNYLTHTSEKPLPDTEYSIVRDRSNANFLWFVKFEKSFQETEQEIIAQEKEKKTREKNIEESRKEHKNIEEIIQSDEKVVDFTTRFRQKLVEEENHSSSYEPSLGQFLDQTELQEDRDNVVSLFVDPADEY
;
A
#
# COMPACT_ATOMS: atom_id res chain seq x y z
N MET A 1 16.22 27.34 -58.95
CA MET A 1 15.81 28.67 -58.44
C MET A 1 14.39 28.62 -57.90
N ASP A 2 13.46 27.87 -58.51
CA ASP A 2 12.07 27.77 -58.02
C ASP A 2 11.88 26.90 -56.76
N GLU A 3 12.81 25.99 -56.44
CA GLU A 3 12.74 25.20 -55.19
C GLU A 3 13.14 25.96 -53.92
N ILE A 4 13.78 27.14 -54.04
CA ILE A 4 14.17 27.95 -52.89
C ILE A 4 13.01 28.85 -52.43
N ASN A 5 12.11 29.24 -53.33
CA ASN A 5 10.97 30.08 -52.98
C ASN A 5 9.89 29.32 -52.17
N ASN A 6 9.67 28.03 -52.43
CA ASN A 6 8.71 27.22 -51.65
C ASN A 6 9.15 26.91 -50.22
N LYS A 7 10.44 27.05 -49.88
CA LYS A 7 10.92 26.87 -48.50
C LYS A 7 10.71 28.10 -47.62
N ASN A 8 10.60 29.29 -48.22
CA ASN A 8 10.43 30.52 -47.45
C ASN A 8 8.96 30.77 -47.08
N GLU A 9 7.99 30.30 -47.88
CA GLU A 9 6.56 30.42 -47.52
C GLU A 9 6.19 29.58 -46.29
N GLY A 10 6.80 28.40 -46.10
CA GLY A 10 6.56 27.57 -44.90
C GLY A 10 7.14 28.14 -43.61
N LEU A 11 8.26 28.88 -43.70
CA LEU A 11 8.89 29.52 -42.54
C LEU A 11 8.13 30.76 -42.07
N GLU A 12 7.41 31.46 -42.95
CA GLU A 12 6.56 32.60 -42.58
C GLU A 12 5.23 32.19 -41.93
N GLU A 13 4.71 30.98 -42.21
CA GLU A 13 3.54 30.45 -41.51
C GLU A 13 3.89 29.90 -40.11
N GLU A 14 5.06 29.27 -39.94
CA GLU A 14 5.51 28.81 -38.63
C GLU A 14 5.78 29.98 -37.66
N THR A 15 6.38 31.08 -38.12
CA THR A 15 6.65 32.26 -37.28
C THR A 15 5.36 32.97 -36.86
N LYS A 16 4.36 33.08 -37.74
CA LYS A 16 3.03 33.61 -37.37
C LYS A 16 2.27 32.73 -36.37
N SER A 17 2.48 31.41 -36.39
CA SER A 17 1.88 30.50 -35.40
C SER A 17 2.53 30.63 -34.01
N LEU A 18 3.84 30.91 -33.98
CA LEU A 18 4.62 31.13 -32.76
C LEU A 18 4.33 32.50 -32.11
N GLU A 19 4.17 33.56 -32.91
CA GLU A 19 3.77 34.89 -32.43
C GLU A 19 2.37 34.86 -31.80
N ASN A 20 1.38 34.21 -32.45
CA ASN A 20 0.04 34.04 -31.88
C ASN A 20 0.03 33.21 -30.57
N SER A 21 0.96 32.29 -30.40
CA SER A 21 1.09 31.47 -29.19
C SER A 21 1.75 32.24 -28.04
N GLN A 22 2.69 33.15 -28.34
CA GLN A 22 3.30 34.05 -27.36
C GLN A 22 2.33 35.13 -26.88
N ASP A 23 1.53 35.74 -27.77
CA ASP A 23 0.51 36.72 -27.39
C ASP A 23 -0.58 36.10 -26.48
N PHE A 24 -0.94 34.83 -26.71
CA PHE A 24 -1.86 34.10 -25.84
C PHE A 24 -1.27 33.87 -24.44
N LEU A 25 0.00 33.48 -24.34
CA LEU A 25 0.70 33.26 -23.06
C LEU A 25 0.94 34.56 -22.27
N GLU A 26 1.25 35.67 -22.95
CA GLU A 26 1.41 36.97 -22.29
C GLU A 26 0.08 37.56 -21.78
N SER A 27 -1.04 37.27 -22.46
CA SER A 27 -2.37 37.66 -21.97
C SER A 27 -2.78 36.92 -20.69
N THR A 28 -2.30 35.69 -20.49
CA THR A 28 -2.62 34.89 -19.30
C THR A 28 -1.79 35.22 -18.05
N LYS A 29 -0.61 35.85 -18.20
CA LYS A 29 0.27 36.18 -17.06
C LYS A 29 -0.10 37.47 -16.31
N LYS A 30 -1.01 38.29 -16.84
CA LYS A 30 -1.34 39.61 -16.28
C LYS A 30 -2.50 39.64 -15.28
N GLU A 31 -3.20 38.52 -15.05
CA GLU A 31 -4.35 38.46 -14.13
C GLU A 31 -4.28 37.25 -13.17
N ASP A 32 -3.16 37.08 -12.46
CA ASP A 32 -3.09 36.14 -11.34
C ASP A 32 -3.65 36.79 -10.06
N ILE A 33 -4.98 36.95 -9.98
CA ILE A 33 -5.65 37.12 -8.70
C ILE A 33 -5.99 35.73 -8.17
N ASN A 34 -5.20 35.26 -7.21
CA ASN A 34 -5.36 33.96 -6.58
C ASN A 34 -6.56 33.96 -5.62
N ILE A 35 -7.78 33.95 -6.18
CA ILE A 35 -9.02 33.89 -5.41
C ILE A 35 -9.45 32.43 -5.34
N THR A 36 -9.24 31.83 -4.17
CA THR A 36 -9.50 30.40 -3.92
C THR A 36 -10.90 30.14 -3.37
N SER A 37 -11.61 31.16 -2.88
CA SER A 37 -12.96 31.02 -2.34
C SER A 37 -13.93 32.14 -2.78
N LEU A 38 -15.22 31.82 -2.88
CA LEU A 38 -16.28 32.79 -3.21
C LEU A 38 -16.37 33.93 -2.18
N THR A 39 -16.05 33.62 -0.92
CA THR A 39 -15.99 34.60 0.17
C THR A 39 -14.88 35.63 -0.04
N ASP A 40 -13.70 35.21 -0.50
CA ASP A 40 -12.60 36.14 -0.80
C ASP A 40 -12.90 37.03 -2.02
N PHE A 41 -13.62 36.48 -3.02
CA PHE A 41 -14.07 37.23 -4.20
C PHE A 41 -15.03 38.36 -3.81
N LEU A 42 -15.99 38.05 -2.94
CA LEU A 42 -17.00 39.00 -2.45
C LEU A 42 -16.41 40.02 -1.47
N SER A 43 -15.33 39.67 -0.77
CA SER A 43 -14.67 40.54 0.22
C SER A 43 -13.65 41.51 -0.40
N SER A 44 -13.37 41.41 -1.70
CA SER A 44 -12.52 42.39 -2.39
C SER A 44 -13.25 43.75 -2.49
N GLU A 45 -12.74 44.72 -1.73
CA GLU A 45 -13.34 46.02 -1.45
C GLU A 45 -13.68 46.80 -2.73
N ALA A 46 -14.97 46.95 -3.00
CA ALA A 46 -15.47 48.17 -3.61
C ALA A 46 -16.08 49.02 -2.49
N PRO A 47 -15.95 50.35 -2.53
CA PRO A 47 -16.53 51.21 -1.51
C PRO A 47 -18.05 51.14 -1.61
N ILE A 48 -18.66 50.29 -0.79
CA ILE A 48 -20.10 50.32 -0.58
C ILE A 48 -20.33 51.56 0.28
N SER A 49 -20.67 52.66 -0.38
CA SER A 49 -21.20 53.84 0.31
C SER A 49 -22.48 53.41 1.04
N GLU A 50 -22.59 53.74 2.32
CA GLU A 50 -23.76 53.42 3.16
C GLU A 50 -25.07 53.99 2.60
N ASP A 51 -24.99 54.95 1.67
CA ASP A 51 -26.13 55.60 1.01
C ASP A 51 -26.48 55.01 -0.37
N ALA A 52 -25.77 53.97 -0.83
CA ALA A 52 -26.06 53.36 -2.12
C ALA A 52 -27.41 52.60 -2.11
N ASP A 53 -28.24 52.86 -3.12
CA ASP A 53 -29.53 52.19 -3.31
C ASP A 53 -29.35 50.66 -3.25
N MET A 54 -30.17 49.99 -2.45
CA MET A 54 -30.07 48.55 -2.19
C MET A 54 -30.16 47.73 -3.49
N GLN A 55 -30.89 48.25 -4.48
CA GLN A 55 -30.98 47.62 -5.79
C GLN A 55 -29.63 47.63 -6.52
N MET A 56 -28.86 48.71 -6.40
CA MET A 56 -27.53 48.83 -7.02
C MET A 56 -26.52 47.87 -6.38
N GLN A 57 -26.66 47.61 -5.08
CA GLN A 57 -25.83 46.63 -4.37
C GLN A 57 -26.17 45.19 -4.79
N LEU A 58 -27.45 44.88 -5.01
CA LEU A 58 -27.89 43.57 -5.51
C LEU A 58 -27.40 43.33 -6.94
N ASP A 59 -27.57 44.30 -7.84
CA ASP A 59 -27.11 44.20 -9.23
C ASP A 59 -25.59 43.99 -9.29
N TYR A 60 -24.83 44.70 -8.45
CA TYR A 60 -23.38 44.52 -8.33
C TYR A 60 -22.96 43.14 -7.80
N ALA A 61 -23.68 42.62 -6.80
CA ALA A 61 -23.44 41.29 -6.26
C ALA A 61 -23.74 40.19 -7.30
N GLU A 62 -24.84 40.33 -8.05
CA GLU A 62 -25.21 39.42 -9.14
C GLU A 62 -24.15 39.41 -10.25
N GLU A 63 -23.68 40.59 -10.69
CA GLU A 63 -22.62 40.70 -11.71
C GLU A 63 -21.31 40.03 -11.24
N LYS A 64 -20.92 40.25 -9.97
CA LYS A 64 -19.74 39.59 -9.38
C LYS A 64 -19.90 38.07 -9.34
N ILE A 65 -21.06 37.57 -8.92
CA ILE A 65 -21.34 36.13 -8.86
C ILE A 65 -21.29 35.51 -10.26
N GLU A 66 -21.90 36.16 -11.26
CA GLU A 66 -21.89 35.67 -12.64
C GLU A 66 -20.46 35.61 -13.20
N LYS A 67 -19.63 36.63 -12.92
CA LYS A 67 -18.21 36.66 -13.30
C LYS A 67 -17.43 35.51 -12.65
N PHE A 68 -17.64 35.25 -11.36
CA PHE A 68 -17.01 34.12 -10.65
C PHE A 68 -17.37 32.77 -11.28
N TYR A 69 -18.64 32.55 -11.61
CA TYR A 69 -19.06 31.29 -12.25
C TYR A 69 -18.54 31.15 -13.68
N LYS A 70 -18.48 32.25 -14.46
CA LYS A 70 -17.85 32.25 -15.79
C LYS A 70 -16.36 31.88 -15.70
N ASP A 71 -15.64 32.42 -14.72
CA ASP A 71 -14.22 32.07 -14.50
C ASP A 71 -14.04 30.64 -14.01
N GLN A 72 -14.90 30.13 -13.12
CA GLN A 72 -14.88 28.73 -12.70
C GLN A 72 -15.16 27.78 -13.87
N ASN A 73 -16.13 28.11 -14.73
CA ASN A 73 -16.43 27.33 -15.92
C ASN A 73 -15.31 27.40 -16.95
N ARG A 74 -14.64 28.56 -17.09
CA ARG A 74 -13.43 28.70 -17.91
C ARG A 74 -12.27 27.87 -17.36
N LYS A 75 -12.02 27.90 -16.05
CA LYS A 75 -11.02 27.05 -15.37
C LYS A 75 -11.33 25.56 -15.54
N LYS A 76 -12.59 25.14 -15.38
CA LYS A 76 -13.04 23.77 -15.65
C LYS A 76 -12.88 23.40 -17.12
N ALA A 77 -13.19 24.29 -18.05
CA ALA A 77 -13.00 24.06 -19.48
C ALA A 77 -11.53 23.94 -19.86
N ILE A 78 -10.64 24.75 -19.26
CA ILE A 78 -9.18 24.65 -19.42
C ILE A 78 -8.67 23.36 -18.78
N HIS A 79 -9.13 23.01 -17.58
CA HIS A 79 -8.75 21.77 -16.90
C HIS A 79 -9.22 20.53 -17.67
N ASN A 80 -10.45 20.54 -18.19
CA ASN A 80 -10.96 19.49 -19.06
C ASN A 80 -10.21 19.47 -20.40
N LYS A 81 -9.85 20.62 -20.97
CA LYS A 81 -8.99 20.69 -22.15
C LYS A 81 -7.57 20.21 -21.86
N MET A 82 -7.01 20.40 -20.68
CA MET A 82 -5.70 19.87 -20.28
C MET A 82 -5.77 18.37 -20.01
N GLN A 83 -6.79 17.88 -19.30
CA GLN A 83 -7.03 16.45 -19.10
C GLN A 83 -7.35 15.72 -20.41
N ASN A 84 -8.05 16.38 -21.34
CA ASN A 84 -8.32 15.82 -22.67
C ASN A 84 -7.15 16.05 -23.64
N ALA A 85 -6.32 17.07 -23.48
CA ALA A 85 -5.06 17.23 -24.22
C ALA A 85 -4.00 16.23 -23.74
N ASP A 86 -4.08 15.74 -22.51
CA ASP A 86 -3.31 14.56 -22.05
C ASP A 86 -3.82 13.24 -22.68
N VAL A 87 -5.01 13.24 -23.28
CA VAL A 87 -5.56 12.14 -24.10
C VAL A 87 -5.29 12.36 -25.60
N GLU A 88 -5.16 13.62 -26.03
CA GLU A 88 -4.71 14.04 -27.37
C GLU A 88 -3.26 14.54 -27.36
N ALA A 89 -2.36 13.80 -26.70
CA ALA A 89 -0.95 13.88 -27.09
C ALA A 89 -0.93 13.63 -28.61
N MET A 90 -0.57 14.66 -29.39
CA MET A 90 -0.44 14.59 -30.85
C MET A 90 0.11 13.20 -31.19
N PRO A 91 -0.54 12.40 -32.04
CA PRO A 91 0.03 11.14 -32.44
C PRO A 91 1.32 11.49 -33.18
N LEU A 92 2.45 11.44 -32.47
CA LEU A 92 3.78 11.29 -33.02
C LEU A 92 3.59 10.30 -34.16
N HIS A 93 3.71 10.77 -35.41
CA HIS A 93 3.41 9.99 -36.60
C HIS A 93 3.89 8.56 -36.36
N LYS A 94 2.95 7.62 -36.09
CA LYS A 94 3.27 6.24 -35.72
C LYS A 94 3.80 5.54 -36.96
N LYS A 95 5.06 5.82 -37.32
CA LYS A 95 5.78 5.10 -38.36
C LYS A 95 6.19 3.70 -37.91
N ASP A 96 6.18 3.44 -36.59
CA ASP A 96 6.54 2.15 -36.03
C ASP A 96 5.34 1.52 -35.31
N GLY A 97 4.60 0.68 -36.03
CA GLY A 97 3.46 -0.11 -35.51
C GLY A 97 3.68 -1.62 -35.58
N ASP A 98 4.93 -2.08 -35.70
CA ASP A 98 5.31 -3.50 -35.71
C ASP A 98 6.43 -3.74 -34.68
N VAL A 99 6.09 -3.54 -33.40
CA VAL A 99 7.03 -3.84 -32.31
C VAL A 99 7.16 -5.35 -32.15
N ARG A 100 8.37 -5.87 -32.36
CA ARG A 100 8.68 -7.29 -32.21
C ARG A 100 9.42 -7.56 -30.90
N PRO A 101 9.02 -8.58 -30.10
CA PRO A 101 9.68 -8.89 -28.84
C PRO A 101 11.18 -9.23 -29.00
N ALA A 102 11.56 -9.85 -30.12
CA ALA A 102 12.96 -10.16 -30.42
C ALA A 102 13.80 -8.88 -30.56
N THR A 103 13.30 -7.90 -31.31
CA THR A 103 13.94 -6.59 -31.48
C THR A 103 14.07 -5.86 -30.14
N LEU A 104 13.02 -5.87 -29.32
CA LEU A 104 13.06 -5.27 -27.98
C LEU A 104 14.15 -5.88 -27.09
N ARG A 105 14.31 -7.21 -27.10
CA ARG A 105 15.39 -7.87 -26.35
C ARG A 105 16.78 -7.43 -26.84
N ILE A 106 16.96 -7.33 -28.16
CA ILE A 106 18.23 -6.87 -28.75
C ILE A 106 18.54 -5.46 -28.27
N ILE A 107 17.57 -4.54 -28.35
CA ILE A 107 17.77 -3.15 -27.91
C ILE A 107 18.05 -3.09 -26.41
N LEU A 108 17.20 -3.71 -25.58
CA LEU A 108 17.36 -3.71 -24.11
C LEU A 108 18.70 -4.31 -23.65
N ASN A 109 19.26 -5.28 -24.37
CA ASN A 109 20.59 -5.83 -24.06
C ASN A 109 21.75 -4.83 -24.26
N ASN A 110 21.52 -3.68 -24.90
CA ASN A 110 22.52 -2.60 -25.00
C ASN A 110 22.59 -1.74 -23.72
N SER A 111 21.59 -1.83 -22.85
CA SER A 111 21.61 -1.25 -21.49
C SER A 111 22.11 -2.30 -20.50
N LYS A 112 22.97 -1.89 -19.55
CA LYS A 112 23.46 -2.77 -18.49
C LYS A 112 22.29 -3.25 -17.64
N ILE A 113 21.50 -2.31 -17.12
CA ILE A 113 20.33 -2.64 -16.31
C ILE A 113 19.28 -3.39 -17.13
N GLY A 114 19.06 -3.00 -18.39
CA GLY A 114 18.12 -3.68 -19.28
C GLY A 114 18.49 -5.16 -19.51
N LYS A 115 19.79 -5.43 -19.72
CA LYS A 115 20.33 -6.79 -19.84
C LYS A 115 20.14 -7.59 -18.55
N ASP A 116 20.44 -7.00 -17.40
CA ASP A 116 20.35 -7.70 -16.12
C ASP A 116 18.89 -7.97 -15.71
N LEU A 117 17.99 -7.03 -16.00
CA LEU A 117 16.53 -7.22 -15.85
C LEU A 117 16.00 -8.32 -16.78
N LEU A 118 16.51 -8.43 -18.01
CA LEU A 118 16.16 -9.52 -18.93
C LEU A 118 16.70 -10.89 -18.47
N ALA A 119 17.86 -10.92 -17.81
CA ALA A 119 18.40 -12.14 -17.21
C ALA A 119 17.51 -12.64 -16.06
N GLY A 120 16.82 -11.73 -15.37
CA GLY A 120 15.90 -12.01 -14.27
C GLY A 120 16.60 -12.18 -12.93
N HIS A 121 15.81 -12.31 -11.86
CA HIS A 121 16.31 -12.58 -10.51
C HIS A 121 16.27 -14.10 -10.24
N LYS A 122 17.35 -14.66 -9.67
CA LYS A 122 17.41 -16.05 -9.15
C LYS A 122 16.77 -17.12 -10.06
N ASN A 123 17.08 -17.10 -11.36
CA ASN A 123 16.62 -18.04 -12.40
C ASN A 123 15.17 -17.92 -12.88
N ALA A 124 14.37 -16.97 -12.37
CA ALA A 124 13.04 -16.70 -12.90
C ALA A 124 13.15 -15.89 -14.21
N LYS A 125 13.11 -16.59 -15.36
CA LYS A 125 13.18 -15.96 -16.68
C LYS A 125 11.82 -15.45 -17.11
N VAL A 126 11.74 -14.15 -17.38
CA VAL A 126 10.54 -13.51 -17.91
C VAL A 126 10.53 -13.58 -19.43
N SER A 127 9.42 -14.05 -20.00
CA SER A 127 9.23 -14.10 -21.44
C SER A 127 8.46 -12.88 -21.95
N LEU A 128 8.83 -12.36 -23.12
CA LEU A 128 8.16 -11.25 -23.80
C LEU A 128 7.30 -11.82 -24.92
N THR A 129 6.01 -11.50 -24.96
CA THR A 129 5.06 -12.05 -25.93
C THR A 129 4.16 -10.99 -26.57
N ILE A 130 3.88 -11.21 -27.86
CA ILE A 130 2.64 -10.85 -28.57
C ILE A 130 1.35 -10.84 -27.72
N ASP A 131 0.78 -9.71 -27.29
CA ASP A 131 -0.57 -9.72 -26.70
C ASP A 131 -1.46 -8.63 -27.30
N ASN A 132 -2.42 -9.04 -28.13
CA ASN A 132 -3.34 -8.14 -28.83
C ASN A 132 -4.56 -7.76 -28.00
N GLN A 133 -4.76 -8.38 -26.83
CA GLN A 133 -5.91 -8.10 -25.96
C GLN A 133 -5.64 -6.93 -25.02
N ILE A 134 -4.38 -6.53 -24.87
CA ILE A 134 -3.98 -5.41 -24.02
C ILE A 134 -3.68 -4.17 -24.87
N PHE A 135 -4.02 -3.00 -24.33
CA PHE A 135 -3.74 -1.73 -25.01
C PHE A 135 -2.29 -1.26 -24.84
N SER A 136 -1.53 -1.87 -23.93
CA SER A 136 -0.19 -1.41 -23.51
C SER A 136 0.73 -2.60 -23.24
N VAL A 137 1.64 -2.47 -22.27
CA VAL A 137 2.51 -3.55 -21.77
C VAL A 137 2.04 -3.96 -20.38
N ARG A 138 1.95 -5.27 -20.11
CA ARG A 138 1.49 -5.78 -18.82
C ARG A 138 2.21 -7.07 -18.42
N LEU A 139 2.65 -7.16 -17.18
CA LEU A 139 3.12 -8.41 -16.57
C LEU A 139 1.94 -9.32 -16.19
N HIS A 140 1.93 -10.53 -16.75
CA HIS A 140 1.09 -11.64 -16.32
C HIS A 140 1.83 -12.46 -15.26
N ARG A 141 1.63 -12.13 -13.98
CA ARG A 141 2.40 -12.68 -12.84
C ARG A 141 2.41 -14.21 -12.77
N LYS A 142 1.26 -14.87 -13.04
CA LYS A 142 1.14 -16.33 -12.95
C LYS A 142 1.99 -17.06 -13.99
N SER A 143 2.10 -16.52 -15.19
CA SER A 143 2.85 -17.11 -16.31
C SER A 143 4.25 -16.53 -16.46
N GLN A 144 4.61 -15.52 -15.66
CA GLN A 144 5.87 -14.77 -15.78
C GLN A 144 6.14 -14.31 -17.23
N THR A 145 5.07 -13.83 -17.87
CA THR A 145 5.11 -13.34 -19.26
C THR A 145 4.71 -11.87 -19.29
N ILE A 146 5.49 -11.04 -19.98
CA ILE A 146 5.13 -9.66 -20.27
C ILE A 146 4.47 -9.64 -21.65
N GLY A 147 3.16 -9.37 -21.66
CA GLY A 147 2.41 -9.10 -22.87
C GLY A 147 2.73 -7.70 -23.39
N ILE A 148 2.89 -7.57 -24.71
CA ILE A 148 3.22 -6.32 -25.39
C ILE A 148 2.23 -6.11 -26.54
N ASN A 149 1.63 -4.92 -26.62
CA ASN A 149 0.88 -4.51 -27.79
C ASN A 149 1.84 -4.12 -28.93
N HIS A 150 1.67 -4.74 -30.10
CA HIS A 150 2.53 -4.51 -31.26
C HIS A 150 2.34 -3.13 -31.91
N GLN A 151 1.21 -2.45 -31.67
CA GLN A 151 0.84 -1.16 -32.28
C GLN A 151 1.46 0.08 -31.58
N MET A 152 2.34 -0.16 -30.63
CA MET A 152 3.06 0.86 -29.86
C MET A 152 4.29 1.31 -30.64
N THR A 153 4.82 2.50 -30.35
CA THR A 153 6.13 2.88 -30.88
C THR A 153 7.23 2.12 -30.14
N TYR A 154 8.41 1.94 -30.76
CA TYR A 154 9.54 1.29 -30.09
C TYR A 154 9.95 2.03 -28.81
N GLY A 155 9.98 3.36 -28.82
CA GLY A 155 10.30 4.17 -27.64
C GLY A 155 9.36 3.89 -26.45
N GLU A 156 8.05 3.88 -26.72
CA GLU A 156 7.04 3.58 -25.71
C GLU A 156 7.15 2.13 -25.21
N ALA A 157 7.30 1.17 -26.13
CA ALA A 157 7.39 -0.24 -25.79
C ALA A 157 8.63 -0.55 -24.95
N ILE A 158 9.80 0.00 -25.30
CA ILE A 158 11.05 -0.17 -24.55
C ILE A 158 10.87 0.33 -23.11
N PHE A 159 10.37 1.56 -22.93
CA PHE A 159 10.19 2.15 -21.61
C PHE A 159 9.24 1.32 -20.75
N ARG A 160 8.06 0.95 -21.29
CA ARG A 160 7.07 0.19 -20.53
C ARG A 160 7.49 -1.25 -20.27
N VAL A 161 8.21 -1.89 -21.19
CA VAL A 161 8.80 -3.22 -20.96
C VAL A 161 9.85 -3.16 -19.88
N ALA A 162 10.76 -2.18 -19.87
CA ALA A 162 11.74 -2.01 -18.81
C ALA A 162 11.06 -1.86 -17.42
N LYS A 163 9.98 -1.07 -17.36
CA LYS A 163 9.16 -0.92 -16.14
C LYS A 163 8.57 -2.26 -15.67
N GLU A 164 7.97 -3.03 -16.58
CA GLU A 164 7.36 -4.32 -16.22
C GLU A 164 8.39 -5.41 -15.95
N LEU A 165 9.58 -5.35 -16.55
CA LEU A 165 10.71 -6.21 -16.20
C LEU A 165 11.18 -5.94 -14.77
N ARG A 166 11.29 -4.67 -14.36
CA ARG A 166 11.59 -4.33 -12.96
C ARG A 166 10.51 -4.84 -12.02
N ARG A 167 9.24 -4.67 -12.37
CA ARG A 167 8.13 -5.23 -11.60
C ARG A 167 8.20 -6.76 -11.49
N ALA A 168 8.57 -7.43 -12.57
CA ALA A 168 8.73 -8.88 -12.58
C ALA A 168 9.89 -9.31 -11.69
N TRP A 169 11.03 -8.61 -11.77
CA TRP A 169 12.19 -8.82 -10.91
C TRP A 169 11.80 -8.74 -9.43
N LEU A 170 11.09 -7.67 -9.04
CA LEU A 170 10.58 -7.50 -7.69
C LEU A 170 9.58 -8.61 -7.29
N SER A 171 8.68 -9.01 -8.21
CA SER A 171 7.66 -10.03 -7.92
C SER A 171 8.22 -11.43 -7.63
N THR A 172 9.45 -11.72 -8.04
CA THR A 172 10.10 -13.01 -7.74
C THR A 172 10.45 -13.17 -6.26
N SER A 173 10.41 -12.09 -5.49
CA SER A 173 10.69 -12.07 -4.05
C SER A 173 9.48 -12.41 -3.17
N GLY A 174 8.37 -12.88 -3.76
CA GLY A 174 7.19 -13.36 -3.05
C GLY A 174 6.10 -12.30 -2.84
N ASP A 175 5.07 -12.70 -2.07
CA ASP A 175 3.87 -11.88 -1.81
C ASP A 175 4.12 -10.65 -0.93
N VAL A 176 5.33 -10.51 -0.38
CA VAL A 176 5.75 -9.37 0.44
C VAL A 176 5.52 -8.05 -0.30
N LEU A 177 5.63 -8.00 -1.63
CA LEU A 177 5.45 -6.75 -2.38
C LEU A 177 4.01 -6.51 -2.86
N TYR A 178 3.03 -7.22 -2.28
CA TYR A 178 1.62 -6.96 -2.54
C TYR A 178 1.09 -5.83 -1.65
N PRO A 179 0.67 -4.67 -2.20
CA PRO A 179 0.26 -3.53 -1.38
C PRO A 179 -0.87 -3.83 -0.41
N LEU A 180 -1.85 -4.67 -0.79
CA LEU A 180 -2.97 -5.01 0.10
C LEU A 180 -2.61 -6.02 1.20
N ALA A 181 -1.34 -6.38 1.36
CA ALA A 181 -0.88 -7.13 2.54
C ALA A 181 -0.42 -6.21 3.69
N TYR A 182 -0.48 -4.90 3.51
CA TYR A 182 -0.05 -3.88 4.48
C TYR A 182 -1.23 -3.16 5.11
N LYS A 183 -1.01 -2.44 6.22
CA LYS A 183 -1.97 -1.48 6.77
C LYS A 183 -2.37 -0.43 5.72
N PRO A 184 -3.56 0.21 5.78
CA PRO A 184 -4.02 1.11 4.73
C PRO A 184 -3.04 2.24 4.35
N ASP A 185 -2.44 2.92 5.33
CA ASP A 185 -1.46 3.98 5.04
C ASP A 185 -0.18 3.41 4.39
N ASP A 186 0.32 2.30 4.94
CA ASP A 186 1.50 1.59 4.43
C ASP A 186 1.27 0.98 3.06
N ALA A 187 0.07 0.49 2.77
CA ALA A 187 -0.30 -0.05 1.46
C ALA A 187 -0.26 1.04 0.38
N VAL A 188 -0.71 2.26 0.70
CA VAL A 188 -0.57 3.42 -0.19
C VAL A 188 0.90 3.76 -0.40
N LEU A 189 1.68 3.89 0.67
CA LEU A 189 3.11 4.19 0.58
C LEU A 189 3.89 3.12 -0.19
N MET A 190 3.66 1.84 0.10
CA MET A 190 4.26 0.71 -0.60
C MET A 190 3.93 0.75 -2.09
N HIS A 191 2.67 1.01 -2.45
CA HIS A 191 2.29 1.12 -3.85
C HIS A 191 3.03 2.27 -4.55
N ARG A 192 3.16 3.43 -3.89
CA ARG A 192 3.94 4.58 -4.41
C ARG A 192 5.40 4.20 -4.62
N ILE A 193 6.05 3.61 -3.62
CA ILE A 193 7.47 3.21 -3.68
C ILE A 193 7.71 2.25 -4.86
N LEU A 194 6.88 1.21 -5.00
CA LEU A 194 7.00 0.24 -6.09
C LEU A 194 6.79 0.89 -7.46
N GLU A 195 5.80 1.78 -7.58
CA GLU A 195 5.54 2.51 -8.82
C GLU A 195 6.68 3.49 -9.17
N ALA A 196 7.26 4.16 -8.17
CA ALA A 196 8.41 5.04 -8.34
C ALA A 196 9.63 4.24 -8.81
N ASP A 197 9.98 3.16 -8.10
CA ASP A 197 11.13 2.31 -8.40
C ASP A 197 11.07 1.74 -9.82
N CYS A 198 9.92 1.20 -10.22
CA CYS A 198 9.77 0.65 -11.57
C CYS A 198 9.98 1.72 -12.66
N ARG A 199 9.57 2.98 -12.41
CA ARG A 199 9.80 4.10 -13.34
C ARG A 199 11.24 4.56 -13.34
N VAL A 200 11.87 4.65 -12.17
CA VAL A 200 13.29 5.00 -12.03
C VAL A 200 14.15 4.01 -12.82
N ALA A 201 13.91 2.70 -12.67
CA ALA A 201 14.59 1.68 -13.46
C ALA A 201 14.39 1.86 -14.97
N ALA A 202 13.16 2.16 -15.42
CA ALA A 202 12.87 2.38 -16.83
C ALA A 202 13.53 3.65 -17.40
N ILE A 203 13.58 4.73 -16.62
CA ILE A 203 14.30 5.98 -16.97
C ILE A 203 15.79 5.72 -17.08
N TRP A 204 16.36 4.96 -16.14
CA TRP A 204 17.76 4.60 -16.15
C TRP A 204 18.12 3.78 -17.40
N VAL A 205 17.31 2.77 -17.74
CA VAL A 205 17.45 2.01 -18.99
C VAL A 205 17.38 2.94 -20.21
N ALA A 206 16.39 3.85 -20.26
CA ALA A 206 16.27 4.80 -21.36
C ALA A 206 17.50 5.72 -21.48
N TRP A 207 18.07 6.16 -20.36
CA TRP A 207 19.29 6.96 -20.32
C TRP A 207 20.50 6.20 -20.86
N GLU A 208 20.70 4.95 -20.43
CA GLU A 208 21.79 4.11 -20.93
C GLU A 208 21.67 3.86 -22.44
N LEU A 209 20.45 3.56 -22.92
CA LEU A 209 20.18 3.36 -24.34
C LEU A 209 20.47 4.61 -25.16
N LYS A 210 20.10 5.79 -24.65
CA LYS A 210 20.46 7.08 -25.25
C LYS A 210 21.96 7.23 -25.43
N LEU A 211 22.75 6.91 -24.40
CA LEU A 211 24.22 6.96 -24.48
C LEU A 211 24.81 5.97 -25.49
N LYS A 212 24.04 4.97 -25.93
CA LYS A 212 24.39 4.01 -26.99
C LYS A 212 23.83 4.37 -28.37
N GLY A 213 23.15 5.52 -28.51
CA GLY A 213 22.55 5.98 -29.77
C GLY A 213 21.13 5.46 -30.03
N PHE A 214 20.49 4.84 -29.03
CA PHE A 214 19.08 4.41 -29.09
C PHE A 214 18.18 5.43 -28.37
N ASP A 215 17.93 6.57 -29.01
CA ASP A 215 17.28 7.72 -28.36
C ASP A 215 15.76 7.57 -28.19
N SER A 216 15.12 6.66 -28.93
CA SER A 216 13.66 6.57 -29.03
C SER A 216 12.94 6.44 -27.67
N ALA A 217 13.50 5.67 -26.74
CA ALA A 217 12.92 5.50 -25.41
C ALA A 217 13.08 6.75 -24.56
N TRP A 218 14.23 7.42 -24.65
CA TRP A 218 14.49 8.66 -23.94
C TRP A 218 13.62 9.81 -24.45
N ASP A 219 13.48 9.92 -25.76
CA ASP A 219 12.62 10.93 -26.39
C ASP A 219 11.16 10.71 -26.02
N TYR A 220 10.69 9.46 -26.01
CA TYR A 220 9.35 9.12 -25.52
C TYR A 220 9.12 9.63 -24.08
N VAL A 221 10.08 9.37 -23.18
CA VAL A 221 9.97 9.79 -21.77
C VAL A 221 9.99 11.32 -21.63
N LEU A 222 10.82 12.02 -22.39
CA LEU A 222 10.91 13.49 -22.32
C LEU A 222 9.65 14.22 -22.79
N HIS A 223 8.88 13.62 -23.70
CA HIS A 223 7.60 14.16 -24.17
C HIS A 223 6.39 13.58 -23.43
N GLY A 224 6.62 12.58 -22.58
CA GLY A 224 5.58 11.91 -21.80
C GLY A 224 5.35 12.53 -20.43
N ASN A 225 4.53 11.85 -19.64
CA ASN A 225 4.21 12.27 -18.28
C ASN A 225 5.44 12.20 -17.37
N GLU A 226 6.37 11.29 -17.64
CA GLU A 226 7.58 11.03 -16.84
C GLU A 226 8.75 12.01 -17.12
N ALA A 227 8.51 13.05 -17.92
CA ALA A 227 9.52 14.02 -18.32
C ALA A 227 10.23 14.70 -17.14
N PHE A 228 9.51 15.00 -16.06
CA PHE A 228 10.10 15.65 -14.88
C PHE A 228 11.08 14.72 -14.14
N MET A 229 10.76 13.43 -13.99
CA MET A 229 11.67 12.43 -13.41
C MET A 229 12.92 12.29 -14.27
N ALA A 230 12.75 12.21 -15.60
CA ALA A 230 13.86 12.09 -16.53
C ALA A 230 14.77 13.33 -16.53
N LYS A 231 14.19 14.53 -16.42
CA LYS A 231 14.96 15.77 -16.26
C LYS A 231 15.73 15.80 -14.95
N ALA A 232 15.13 15.36 -13.84
CA ALA A 232 15.81 15.27 -12.55
C ALA A 232 16.99 14.27 -12.60
N PHE A 233 16.77 13.08 -13.18
CA PHE A 233 17.81 12.08 -13.43
C PHE A 233 18.96 12.66 -14.26
N ALA A 234 18.62 13.22 -15.43
CA ALA A 234 19.61 13.74 -16.38
C ALA A 234 20.40 14.91 -15.82
N ARG A 235 19.78 15.77 -15.00
CA ARG A 235 20.46 16.88 -14.32
C ARG A 235 21.56 16.32 -13.40
N LYS A 236 21.23 15.36 -12.53
CA LYS A 236 22.22 14.74 -11.64
C LYS A 236 23.30 13.96 -12.38
N ALA A 237 22.93 13.23 -13.42
CA ALA A 237 23.89 12.52 -14.26
C ALA A 237 24.86 13.46 -15.02
N ARG A 238 24.43 14.68 -15.36
CA ARG A 238 25.27 15.70 -16.02
C ARG A 238 26.15 16.48 -15.05
N GLU A 239 25.71 16.65 -13.80
CA GLU A 239 26.52 17.26 -12.73
C GLU A 239 27.79 16.44 -12.47
N ASP A 240 27.64 15.11 -12.34
CA ASP A 240 28.74 14.15 -12.29
C ASP A 240 28.25 12.81 -12.86
N PHE A 241 28.95 12.25 -13.85
CA PHE A 241 28.58 10.96 -14.44
C PHE A 241 28.63 9.81 -13.43
N ARG A 242 29.46 9.92 -12.37
CA ARG A 242 29.50 8.94 -11.27
C ARG A 242 28.19 8.88 -10.49
N ASN A 243 27.34 9.91 -10.61
CA ASN A 243 26.03 9.94 -9.98
C ASN A 243 25.07 8.89 -10.55
N VAL A 244 25.36 8.37 -11.75
CA VAL A 244 24.64 7.23 -12.31
C VAL A 244 25.00 5.97 -11.53
N ASP A 245 26.30 5.67 -11.41
CA ASP A 245 26.80 4.44 -10.78
C ASP A 245 26.58 4.39 -9.25
N ASN A 246 26.58 5.54 -8.58
CA ASN A 246 26.32 5.61 -7.13
C ASN A 246 24.82 5.71 -6.78
N GLY A 247 23.93 5.77 -7.78
CA GLY A 247 22.48 5.87 -7.56
C GLY A 247 21.94 7.27 -7.26
N LEU A 248 22.75 8.31 -7.12
CA LEU A 248 22.25 9.67 -6.83
C LEU A 248 21.34 10.22 -7.94
N ALA A 249 21.60 9.88 -9.20
CA ALA A 249 20.72 10.25 -10.30
C ALA A 249 19.36 9.52 -10.23
N ALA A 250 19.38 8.24 -9.86
CA ALA A 250 18.19 7.43 -9.65
C ALA A 250 17.36 7.96 -8.46
N HIS A 251 18.03 8.32 -7.36
CA HIS A 251 17.41 8.92 -6.19
C HIS A 251 16.72 10.25 -6.53
N ALA A 252 17.39 11.15 -7.26
CA ALA A 252 16.77 12.41 -7.67
C ALA A 252 15.53 12.22 -8.58
N ALA A 253 15.51 11.17 -9.40
CA ALA A 253 14.33 10.81 -10.18
C ALA A 253 13.21 10.27 -9.30
N PHE A 254 13.55 9.47 -8.28
CA PHE A 254 12.64 8.97 -7.26
C PHE A 254 11.98 10.12 -6.49
N ASP A 255 12.76 11.09 -6.00
CA ASP A 255 12.21 12.27 -5.30
C ASP A 255 11.27 13.06 -6.20
N ALA A 256 11.67 13.30 -7.45
CA ALA A 256 10.85 14.00 -8.42
C ALA A 256 9.48 13.31 -8.67
N PHE A 257 9.39 11.98 -8.52
CA PHE A 257 8.11 11.27 -8.56
C PHE A 257 7.20 11.66 -7.41
N PHE A 258 7.72 11.80 -6.20
CA PHE A 258 6.95 12.16 -5.01
C PHE A 258 6.53 13.64 -4.97
N GLU A 259 7.14 14.47 -5.80
CA GLU A 259 6.69 15.85 -6.02
C GLU A 259 5.62 15.95 -7.12
N SER A 260 5.36 14.86 -7.85
CA SER A 260 4.54 14.90 -9.05
C SER A 260 3.04 14.79 -8.80
N ALA A 261 2.26 15.33 -9.74
CA ALA A 261 0.80 15.16 -9.76
C ALA A 261 0.36 13.70 -10.00
N MET A 262 1.26 12.79 -10.40
CA MET A 262 0.93 11.39 -10.68
C MET A 262 0.47 10.63 -9.43
N ILE A 263 0.97 11.03 -8.26
CA ILE A 263 0.68 10.37 -6.97
C ILE A 263 -0.82 10.27 -6.76
N LYS A 264 -1.58 11.33 -7.07
CA LYS A 264 -3.03 11.34 -6.94
C LYS A 264 -3.69 10.17 -7.68
N ARG A 265 -3.24 9.86 -8.90
CA ARG A 265 -3.80 8.76 -9.71
C ARG A 265 -3.39 7.39 -9.17
N ILE A 266 -2.18 7.30 -8.63
CA ILE A 266 -1.62 6.07 -8.04
C ILE A 266 -2.34 5.73 -6.74
N ASP A 267 -2.50 6.71 -5.86
CA ASP A 267 -3.29 6.60 -4.62
C ASP A 267 -4.72 6.18 -4.92
N HIS A 268 -5.36 6.87 -5.87
CA HIS A 268 -6.72 6.56 -6.25
C HIS A 268 -6.85 5.10 -6.66
N LYS A 269 -5.91 4.58 -7.47
CA LYS A 269 -5.92 3.20 -7.93
C LYS A 269 -5.82 2.19 -6.78
N VAL A 270 -4.89 2.37 -5.84
CA VAL A 270 -4.71 1.42 -4.74
C VAL A 270 -5.86 1.50 -3.74
N ILE A 271 -6.38 2.70 -3.44
CA ILE A 271 -7.54 2.87 -2.55
C ILE A 271 -8.79 2.25 -3.17
N GLN A 272 -9.01 2.40 -4.48
CA GLN A 272 -10.11 1.71 -5.16
C GLN A 272 -9.93 0.19 -5.13
N GLN A 273 -8.69 -0.33 -5.18
CA GLN A 273 -8.43 -1.76 -5.00
C GLN A 273 -8.77 -2.23 -3.58
N MET A 274 -8.46 -1.43 -2.55
CA MET A 274 -8.85 -1.72 -1.16
C MET A 274 -10.37 -1.81 -1.02
N LEU A 275 -11.09 -0.85 -1.61
CA LEU A 275 -12.56 -0.78 -1.55
C LEU A 275 -13.25 -1.89 -2.36
N ALA A 276 -12.66 -2.32 -3.47
CA ALA A 276 -13.21 -3.35 -4.34
C ALA A 276 -12.83 -4.78 -3.91
N ASP A 277 -11.97 -4.94 -2.91
CA ASP A 277 -11.61 -6.26 -2.41
C ASP A 277 -12.68 -6.81 -1.48
N ASP A 278 -13.73 -7.37 -2.10
CA ASP A 278 -14.86 -8.01 -1.43
C ASP A 278 -14.46 -9.18 -0.51
N LYS A 279 -13.22 -9.69 -0.62
CA LYS A 279 -12.78 -10.95 -0.02
C LYS A 279 -11.80 -10.83 1.14
N GLY A 280 -11.26 -9.65 1.48
CA GLY A 280 -10.20 -9.66 2.49
C GLY A 280 -9.75 -8.35 3.06
N TYR A 281 -9.54 -7.31 2.24
CA TYR A 281 -8.80 -6.15 2.75
C TYR A 281 -9.57 -5.31 3.77
N VAL A 282 -10.85 -5.03 3.48
CA VAL A 282 -11.75 -4.28 4.37
C VAL A 282 -12.66 -5.22 5.15
N PHE A 283 -12.88 -6.45 4.68
CA PHE A 283 -13.92 -7.36 5.21
C PHE A 283 -13.39 -8.75 5.64
N GLY A 284 -12.07 -8.98 5.58
CA GLY A 284 -11.45 -10.24 5.97
C GLY A 284 -11.02 -10.25 7.45
N GLN A 285 -11.14 -11.40 8.11
CA GLN A 285 -10.93 -11.51 9.57
C GLN A 285 -9.48 -11.84 9.97
N GLU A 286 -8.60 -12.26 9.04
CA GLU A 286 -7.24 -12.70 9.38
C GLU A 286 -6.28 -12.40 8.23
N GLN A 287 -5.64 -11.23 8.24
CA GLN A 287 -4.41 -11.04 7.47
C GLN A 287 -3.35 -10.35 8.32
N PHE A 288 -2.14 -10.91 8.27
CA PHE A 288 -0.95 -10.33 8.86
C PHE A 288 -0.74 -8.93 8.30
N GLU A 289 -0.95 -7.92 9.14
CA GLU A 289 -0.70 -6.54 8.76
C GLU A 289 0.79 -6.28 8.76
N MET A 290 1.38 -6.37 7.57
CA MET A 290 2.76 -5.95 7.43
C MET A 290 2.86 -4.44 7.58
N THR A 291 3.94 -3.99 8.20
CA THR A 291 4.36 -2.60 8.18
C THR A 291 5.58 -2.44 7.28
N ILE A 292 5.76 -1.25 6.72
CA ILE A 292 6.94 -0.99 5.90
C ILE A 292 8.17 -0.89 6.80
N THR A 293 9.11 -1.82 6.63
CA THR A 293 10.40 -1.78 7.34
C THR A 293 11.46 -1.11 6.47
N PRO A 294 12.46 -0.43 7.05
CA PRO A 294 13.59 0.11 6.30
C PRO A 294 14.32 -0.95 5.46
N ALA A 295 14.48 -2.16 5.99
CA ALA A 295 15.09 -3.28 5.28
C ALA A 295 14.31 -3.67 4.01
N LEU A 296 12.98 -3.55 4.02
CA LEU A 296 12.16 -3.79 2.83
C LEU A 296 12.33 -2.70 1.79
N VAL A 297 12.40 -1.43 2.22
CA VAL A 297 12.70 -0.31 1.33
C VAL A 297 14.06 -0.50 0.67
N ASP A 298 15.06 -0.92 1.47
CA ASP A 298 16.39 -1.21 0.97
C ASP A 298 16.39 -2.37 -0.04
N PHE A 299 15.60 -3.39 0.23
CA PHE A 299 15.42 -4.50 -0.69
C PHE A 299 14.79 -4.03 -2.02
N ILE A 300 13.77 -3.17 -1.98
CA ILE A 300 13.10 -2.66 -3.19
C ILE A 300 14.06 -1.80 -4.01
N ALA A 301 14.94 -1.04 -3.38
CA ALA A 301 15.87 -0.16 -4.07
C ALA A 301 17.14 -0.86 -4.58
N GLU A 302 17.32 -2.15 -4.28
CA GLU A 302 18.42 -2.95 -4.82
C GLU A 302 18.26 -3.12 -6.33
N MET A 303 19.22 -2.59 -7.09
CA MET A 303 19.25 -2.70 -8.55
C MET A 303 20.17 -3.85 -8.98
N PRO A 304 19.86 -4.56 -10.08
CA PRO A 304 20.70 -5.67 -10.53
C PRO A 304 22.14 -5.21 -10.80
N GLY A 305 23.10 -5.75 -10.02
CA GLY A 305 24.53 -5.45 -10.20
C GLY A 305 24.96 -4.03 -9.83
N GLU A 306 24.09 -3.26 -9.17
CA GLU A 306 24.33 -1.88 -8.75
C GLU A 306 24.08 -1.70 -7.25
N LYS A 307 24.54 -0.58 -6.71
CA LYS A 307 24.23 -0.21 -5.32
C LYS A 307 22.77 0.20 -5.21
N ASN A 308 22.18 -0.08 -4.06
CA ASN A 308 20.84 0.41 -3.73
C ASN A 308 20.87 1.95 -3.68
N TYR A 309 20.05 2.57 -4.53
CA TYR A 309 20.03 4.02 -4.74
C TYR A 309 19.27 4.80 -3.65
N LEU A 310 18.60 4.13 -2.72
CA LEU A 310 17.99 4.70 -1.52
C LEU A 310 18.87 4.57 -0.27
N THR A 311 20.03 3.90 -0.33
CA THR A 311 20.96 3.81 0.82
C THR A 311 21.51 5.17 1.27
N HIS A 312 21.45 6.19 0.42
CA HIS A 312 21.90 7.55 0.71
C HIS A 312 20.86 8.43 1.41
N THR A 313 19.65 7.91 1.69
CA THR A 313 18.60 8.62 2.41
C THR A 313 18.90 8.62 3.92
N SER A 314 19.98 9.30 4.33
CA SER A 314 20.63 9.12 5.63
C SER A 314 20.03 9.93 6.80
N GLU A 315 18.80 10.43 6.76
CA GLU A 315 18.28 11.23 7.89
C GLU A 315 16.86 10.91 8.35
N LYS A 316 15.96 10.37 7.50
CA LYS A 316 14.61 9.96 7.92
C LYS A 316 14.12 8.73 7.14
N PRO A 317 13.57 7.70 7.80
CA PRO A 317 12.99 6.56 7.12
C PRO A 317 11.71 7.01 6.37
N LEU A 318 11.51 6.51 5.14
CA LEU A 318 10.36 6.86 4.26
C LEU A 318 8.96 6.85 4.94
N PRO A 319 8.64 5.98 5.93
CA PRO A 319 7.35 6.01 6.61
C PRO A 319 7.07 7.34 7.35
N ASP A 320 8.13 7.98 7.86
CA ASP A 320 8.05 9.18 8.71
C ASP A 320 8.31 10.49 7.93
N THR A 321 8.26 10.44 6.60
CA THR A 321 8.45 11.62 5.75
C THR A 321 7.14 12.08 5.12
N GLU A 322 7.20 13.19 4.39
CA GLU A 322 6.08 13.68 3.57
C GLU A 322 5.60 12.70 2.50
N TYR A 323 6.35 11.62 2.22
CA TYR A 323 6.02 10.60 1.23
C TYR A 323 4.82 9.72 1.64
N SER A 324 4.48 9.64 2.93
CA SER A 324 3.33 8.86 3.42
C SER A 324 2.01 9.63 3.34
N ILE A 325 2.05 10.96 3.19
CA ILE A 325 0.85 11.80 3.28
C ILE A 325 0.02 11.72 1.99
N VAL A 326 -1.28 11.45 2.11
CA VAL A 326 -2.25 11.54 1.01
C VAL A 326 -2.76 12.98 0.90
N ARG A 327 -2.18 13.74 -0.04
CA ARG A 327 -2.46 15.19 -0.21
C ARG A 327 -3.82 15.48 -0.88
N ASP A 328 -4.30 14.57 -1.73
CA ASP A 328 -5.58 14.76 -2.40
C ASP A 328 -6.75 14.49 -1.45
N ARG A 329 -7.62 15.49 -1.26
CA ARG A 329 -8.75 15.43 -0.32
C ARG A 329 -9.71 14.26 -0.60
N SER A 330 -9.97 13.95 -1.87
CA SER A 330 -10.88 12.85 -2.21
C SER A 330 -10.27 11.51 -1.81
N ASN A 331 -9.00 11.28 -2.17
CA ASN A 331 -8.30 10.06 -1.79
C ASN A 331 -8.14 9.95 -0.27
N ALA A 332 -7.84 11.05 0.43
CA ALA A 332 -7.75 11.08 1.89
C ALA A 332 -9.06 10.69 2.57
N ASN A 333 -10.21 11.18 2.07
CA ASN A 333 -11.52 10.80 2.58
C ASN A 333 -11.82 9.30 2.37
N PHE A 334 -11.51 8.75 1.19
CA PHE A 334 -11.73 7.33 0.92
C PHE A 334 -10.78 6.44 1.74
N LEU A 335 -9.53 6.85 1.92
CA LEU A 335 -8.60 6.13 2.79
C LEU A 335 -9.05 6.19 4.25
N TRP A 336 -9.56 7.34 4.70
CA TRP A 336 -10.16 7.46 6.03
C TRP A 336 -11.33 6.49 6.21
N PHE A 337 -12.20 6.37 5.20
CA PHE A 337 -13.29 5.39 5.23
C PHE A 337 -12.78 3.95 5.36
N VAL A 338 -11.79 3.56 4.56
CA VAL A 338 -11.13 2.24 4.66
C VAL A 338 -10.58 1.99 6.06
N LYS A 339 -9.88 2.98 6.64
CA LYS A 339 -9.32 2.89 7.99
C LYS A 339 -10.41 2.80 9.07
N PHE A 340 -11.47 3.58 8.91
CA PHE A 340 -12.61 3.61 9.82
C PHE A 340 -13.33 2.26 9.84
N GLU A 341 -13.73 1.74 8.68
CA GLU A 341 -14.41 0.44 8.57
C GLU A 341 -13.59 -0.68 9.18
N LYS A 342 -12.27 -0.65 8.94
CA LYS A 342 -11.36 -1.65 9.50
C LYS A 342 -11.26 -1.56 11.03
N SER A 343 -11.03 -0.36 11.57
CA SER A 343 -10.99 -0.16 13.02
C SER A 343 -12.33 -0.50 13.68
N PHE A 344 -13.44 -0.20 13.02
CA PHE A 344 -14.77 -0.57 13.49
C PHE A 344 -14.92 -2.09 13.61
N GLN A 345 -14.52 -2.85 12.58
CA GLN A 345 -14.57 -4.31 12.62
C GLN A 345 -13.63 -4.92 13.67
N GLU A 346 -12.43 -4.38 13.82
CA GLU A 346 -11.49 -4.80 14.89
C GLU A 346 -12.16 -4.65 16.26
N THR A 347 -12.76 -3.49 16.54
CA THR A 347 -13.47 -3.27 17.81
C THR A 347 -14.71 -4.16 17.98
N GLU A 348 -15.46 -4.42 16.90
CA GLU A 348 -16.60 -5.34 16.94
C GLU A 348 -16.15 -6.77 17.26
N GLN A 349 -15.06 -7.23 16.65
CA GLN A 349 -14.48 -8.54 16.92
C GLN A 349 -13.93 -8.66 18.34
N GLU A 350 -13.27 -7.62 18.85
CA GLU A 350 -12.81 -7.56 20.24
C GLU A 350 -13.98 -7.67 21.22
N ILE A 351 -15.08 -6.97 20.97
CA ILE A 351 -16.29 -7.05 21.81
C ILE A 351 -16.87 -8.46 21.77
N ILE A 352 -16.99 -9.07 20.59
CA ILE A 352 -17.48 -10.45 20.44
C ILE A 352 -16.55 -11.45 21.15
N ALA A 353 -15.24 -11.26 21.07
CA ALA A 353 -14.26 -12.10 21.74
C ALA A 353 -14.38 -11.98 23.27
N GLN A 354 -14.50 -10.76 23.80
CA GLN A 354 -14.73 -10.50 25.23
C GLN A 354 -16.05 -11.11 25.72
N GLU A 355 -17.12 -11.04 24.93
CA GLU A 355 -18.39 -11.69 25.27
C GLU A 355 -18.29 -13.22 25.30
N LYS A 356 -17.57 -13.81 24.34
CA LYS A 356 -17.31 -15.27 24.32
C LYS A 356 -16.47 -15.69 25.52
N GLU A 357 -15.45 -14.93 25.88
CA GLU A 357 -14.63 -15.18 27.06
C GLU A 357 -15.46 -15.09 28.34
N LYS A 358 -16.29 -14.05 28.47
CA LYS A 358 -17.20 -13.88 29.61
C LYS A 358 -18.19 -15.03 29.74
N LYS A 359 -18.83 -15.45 28.64
CA LYS A 359 -19.74 -16.62 28.63
C LYS A 359 -19.02 -17.91 29.02
N THR A 360 -17.78 -18.09 28.55
CA THR A 360 -16.94 -19.24 28.92
C THR A 360 -16.62 -19.21 30.41
N ARG A 361 -16.25 -18.04 30.96
CA ARG A 361 -15.99 -17.85 32.38
C ARG A 361 -17.23 -18.10 33.25
N GLU A 362 -18.40 -17.61 32.84
CA GLU A 362 -19.66 -17.85 33.54
C GLU A 362 -20.04 -19.33 33.55
N LYS A 363 -19.86 -20.02 32.41
CA LYS A 363 -20.08 -21.47 32.31
C LYS A 363 -19.15 -22.24 33.24
N ASN A 364 -17.86 -21.91 33.27
CA ASN A 364 -16.90 -22.54 34.17
C ASN A 364 -17.25 -22.30 35.64
N ILE A 365 -17.69 -21.08 36.01
CA ILE A 365 -18.14 -20.78 37.38
C ILE A 365 -19.39 -21.60 37.74
N GLU A 366 -20.34 -21.76 36.82
CA GLU A 366 -21.55 -22.55 37.06
C GLU A 366 -21.22 -24.05 37.22
N GLU A 367 -20.30 -24.58 36.40
CA GLU A 367 -19.80 -25.95 36.52
C GLU A 367 -19.12 -26.16 37.88
N SER A 368 -18.19 -25.28 38.30
CA SER A 368 -17.56 -25.37 39.63
C SER A 368 -18.57 -25.26 40.78
N ARG A 369 -19.64 -24.45 40.64
CA ARG A 369 -20.72 -24.38 41.64
C ARG A 369 -21.51 -25.67 41.73
N LYS A 370 -21.78 -26.35 40.60
CA LYS A 370 -22.45 -27.65 40.59
C LYS A 370 -21.58 -28.72 41.25
N GLU A 371 -20.28 -28.72 40.96
CA GLU A 371 -19.31 -29.59 41.63
C GLU A 371 -19.27 -29.37 43.14
N HIS A 372 -19.22 -28.11 43.60
CA HIS A 372 -19.29 -27.80 45.03
C HIS A 372 -20.57 -28.30 45.71
N LYS A 373 -21.73 -28.13 45.07
CA LYS A 373 -23.00 -28.66 45.60
C LYS A 373 -22.99 -30.18 45.70
N ASN A 374 -22.47 -30.87 44.69
CA ASN A 374 -22.33 -32.33 44.73
C ASN A 374 -21.41 -32.75 45.88
N ILE A 375 -20.31 -32.03 46.14
CA ILE A 375 -19.42 -32.30 47.28
C ILE A 375 -20.15 -32.07 48.61
N GLU A 376 -20.91 -30.97 48.76
CA GLU A 376 -21.70 -30.70 49.96
C GLU A 376 -22.76 -31.77 50.22
N GLU A 377 -23.43 -32.26 49.17
CA GLU A 377 -24.39 -33.37 49.28
C GLU A 377 -23.72 -34.67 49.73
N ILE A 378 -22.52 -34.97 49.22
CA ILE A 378 -21.71 -36.11 49.68
C ILE A 378 -21.35 -35.95 51.16
N ILE A 379 -20.84 -34.78 51.57
CA ILE A 379 -20.49 -34.51 52.97
C ILE A 379 -21.70 -34.66 53.89
N GLN A 380 -22.88 -34.14 53.51
CA GLN A 380 -24.10 -34.29 54.30
C GLN A 380 -24.58 -35.75 54.37
N SER A 381 -24.38 -36.52 53.30
CA SER A 381 -24.69 -37.95 53.31
C SER A 381 -23.74 -38.70 54.25
N ASP A 382 -22.46 -38.35 54.25
CA ASP A 382 -21.46 -38.93 55.15
C ASP A 382 -21.70 -38.51 56.61
N GLU A 383 -22.07 -37.26 56.89
CA GLU A 383 -22.46 -36.84 58.25
C GLU A 383 -23.69 -37.61 58.76
N LYS A 384 -24.67 -37.92 57.89
CA LYS A 384 -25.80 -38.79 58.27
C LYS A 384 -25.36 -40.22 58.53
N VAL A 385 -24.37 -40.74 57.79
CA VAL A 385 -23.77 -42.06 58.05
C VAL A 385 -23.00 -42.05 59.37
N VAL A 386 -22.28 -40.97 59.69
CA VAL A 386 -21.58 -40.79 60.96
C VAL A 386 -22.57 -40.65 62.12
N ASP A 387 -23.63 -39.86 61.99
CA ASP A 387 -24.67 -39.73 63.03
C ASP A 387 -25.45 -41.04 63.21
N PHE A 388 -25.75 -41.75 62.11
CA PHE A 388 -26.36 -43.08 62.17
C PHE A 388 -25.48 -44.09 62.90
N THR A 389 -24.19 -44.18 62.57
CA THR A 389 -23.26 -45.10 63.25
C THR A 389 -23.03 -44.74 64.71
N THR A 390 -23.04 -43.44 65.04
CA THR A 390 -22.94 -42.96 66.42
C THR A 390 -24.18 -43.32 67.24
N ARG A 391 -25.39 -43.13 66.70
CA ARG A 391 -26.64 -43.57 67.33
C ARG A 391 -26.74 -45.09 67.42
N PHE A 392 -26.27 -45.81 66.42
CA PHE A 392 -26.24 -47.27 66.43
C PHE A 392 -25.31 -47.79 67.53
N ARG A 393 -24.15 -47.16 67.72
CA ARG A 393 -23.26 -47.44 68.87
C ARG A 393 -23.91 -47.11 70.21
N GLN A 394 -24.56 -45.95 70.35
CA GLN A 394 -25.27 -45.62 71.60
C GLN A 394 -26.36 -46.65 71.92
N LYS A 395 -27.11 -47.10 70.90
CA LYS A 395 -28.15 -48.12 71.08
C LYS A 395 -27.58 -49.49 71.45
N LEU A 396 -26.43 -49.88 70.89
CA LEU A 396 -25.71 -51.08 71.31
C LEU A 396 -25.21 -50.97 72.76
N VAL A 397 -24.74 -49.79 73.18
CA VAL A 397 -24.32 -49.53 74.57
C VAL A 397 -25.51 -49.53 75.54
N GLU A 398 -26.69 -49.07 75.11
CA GLU A 398 -27.93 -49.14 75.91
C GLU A 398 -28.47 -50.58 76.01
N GLU A 399 -28.37 -51.38 74.93
CA GLU A 399 -28.74 -52.79 74.92
C GLU A 399 -27.75 -53.66 75.72
N GLU A 400 -26.45 -53.32 75.73
CA GLU A 400 -25.44 -53.93 76.63
C GLU A 400 -25.69 -53.59 78.11
N ASN A 401 -26.18 -52.38 78.43
CA ASN A 401 -26.53 -51.99 79.80
C ASN A 401 -27.84 -52.64 80.32
N HIS A 402 -28.58 -53.38 79.48
CA HIS A 402 -29.71 -54.22 79.91
C HIS A 402 -29.43 -55.72 79.81
N SER A 403 -28.30 -56.13 79.22
CA SER A 403 -27.78 -57.49 79.31
C SER A 403 -26.71 -57.57 80.39
N SER A 404 -27.19 -57.67 81.63
CA SER A 404 -26.47 -58.18 82.79
C SER A 404 -25.48 -59.29 82.43
N SER A 405 -24.28 -59.16 83.00
CA SER A 405 -23.42 -60.24 83.46
C SER A 405 -23.07 -61.32 82.44
N TYR A 406 -21.96 -61.16 81.72
CA TYR A 406 -21.02 -62.26 81.51
C TYR A 406 -19.63 -61.69 81.17
N GLU A 407 -18.69 -61.86 82.10
CA GLU A 407 -17.25 -61.81 81.79
C GLU A 407 -16.94 -62.90 80.75
N PRO A 408 -16.00 -62.62 79.83
CA PRO A 408 -14.81 -63.47 79.87
C PRO A 408 -13.50 -62.72 79.65
N SER A 409 -12.49 -63.38 80.20
CA SER A 409 -11.07 -63.11 80.25
C SER A 409 -10.34 -63.08 78.89
N LEU A 410 -9.35 -62.19 78.83
CA LEU A 410 -8.01 -62.30 78.24
C LEU A 410 -7.81 -62.93 76.83
N GLY A 411 -7.11 -62.17 75.99
CA GLY A 411 -6.26 -62.67 74.90
C GLY A 411 -5.77 -61.53 74.00
N GLN A 412 -4.70 -60.83 74.39
CA GLN A 412 -3.43 -60.80 73.63
C GLN A 412 -3.58 -60.91 72.11
N PHE A 413 -3.28 -59.84 71.36
CA PHE A 413 -2.32 -59.88 70.26
C PHE A 413 -1.89 -58.45 69.88
N LEU A 414 -0.57 -58.25 69.86
CA LEU A 414 0.16 -57.17 69.20
C LEU A 414 -0.17 -57.16 67.70
N ASP A 415 -0.17 -56.01 67.03
CA ASP A 415 1.05 -55.55 66.34
C ASP A 415 0.95 -54.10 65.83
N GLN A 416 2.12 -53.47 65.79
CA GLN A 416 2.42 -52.14 65.30
C GLN A 416 2.52 -52.13 63.77
N THR A 417 2.23 -51.00 63.13
CA THR A 417 2.93 -50.44 61.94
C THR A 417 2.20 -49.14 61.56
N GLU A 418 2.77 -48.00 61.92
CA GLU A 418 3.75 -47.21 61.16
C GLU A 418 3.09 -46.28 60.12
N LEU A 419 3.08 -45.00 60.50
CA LEU A 419 3.02 -43.84 59.63
C LEU A 419 4.19 -43.91 58.64
N GLN A 420 3.91 -43.76 57.34
CA GLN A 420 4.88 -43.15 56.44
C GLN A 420 4.18 -42.27 55.41
N GLU A 421 4.63 -41.02 55.43
CA GLU A 421 4.35 -39.96 54.47
C GLU A 421 4.93 -40.35 53.11
N ASP A 422 4.11 -40.32 52.06
CA ASP A 422 4.60 -40.17 50.68
C ASP A 422 4.13 -38.80 50.16
N ARG A 423 4.94 -37.79 50.47
CA ARG A 423 5.13 -36.62 49.60
C ARG A 423 6.27 -36.96 48.65
N ASP A 424 6.16 -36.43 47.43
CA ASP A 424 7.20 -36.37 46.39
C ASP A 424 7.33 -37.60 45.48
N ASN A 425 6.53 -37.65 44.41
CA ASN A 425 6.96 -38.14 43.09
C ASN A 425 5.89 -37.88 42.00
N VAL A 426 5.87 -36.68 41.43
CA VAL A 426 5.53 -36.51 40.00
C VAL A 426 6.64 -35.71 39.36
N VAL A 427 7.48 -36.47 38.66
CA VAL A 427 8.63 -36.09 37.88
C VAL A 427 8.25 -35.08 36.80
N SER A 428 9.03 -34.00 36.77
CA SER A 428 9.28 -33.14 35.63
C SER A 428 9.79 -33.95 34.43
N LEU A 429 8.99 -34.07 33.38
CA LEU A 429 9.42 -34.56 32.06
C LEU A 429 8.69 -33.77 30.96
N PHE A 430 9.15 -32.54 30.72
CA PHE A 430 9.06 -31.90 29.41
C PHE A 430 10.36 -31.11 29.21
N VAL A 431 11.34 -31.81 28.65
CA VAL A 431 12.48 -31.22 27.94
C VAL A 431 12.18 -31.39 26.46
N ASP A 432 12.30 -30.29 25.73
CA ASP A 432 12.23 -30.20 24.27
C ASP A 432 13.15 -31.20 23.57
N PRO A 433 12.78 -31.60 22.35
CA PRO A 433 13.75 -31.66 21.27
C PRO A 433 13.41 -30.60 20.23
N ALA A 434 14.27 -29.60 20.17
CA ALA A 434 14.66 -29.04 18.89
C ALA A 434 15.16 -30.18 17.99
N ASP A 435 14.65 -30.25 16.78
CA ASP A 435 15.32 -30.75 15.57
C ASP A 435 14.45 -30.30 14.38
N GLU A 436 14.98 -29.39 13.56
CA GLU A 436 15.45 -29.69 12.20
C GLU A 436 14.29 -29.83 11.20
N TYR A 437 14.02 -28.75 10.45
CA TYR A 437 14.08 -28.70 8.96
C TYR A 437 13.89 -27.27 8.46
#